data_AF-A0A6P7S417-F1
#
_entry.id   AF-A0A6P7S417-F1
#
_cell.length_a   1.000
_cell.length_b   1.000
_cell.length_c   1.000
_cell.angle_alpha   90.00
_cell.angle_beta   90.00
_cell.angle_gamma   90.00
#
_symmetry.space_group_name_H-M   'P 1'
#
loop_
_entity.id
_entity.type
_entity.pdbx_description
1 polymer ?
#
loop_
_entity_poly.entity_id
_entity_poly.type
_entity_poly.pdbx_seq_one_letter_code
_entity_poly.pdbx_strand_id
1 'polypeptide(L)'
;MSLETKLTIPEFELWIKASVLDKTSKGACPLCQQWYMVAYILAENKLASFKVITVPDSNPPKILREKSSSGLFPVVIGVTGATQDGASVQGLVADESCELEQFFQMFKCPLLKMDSSEQIVALNIFLDLNTTFNRFLSTDSDRRLNEIMSNLNNHLKENETKFMIGDELTYVDCVLLPRLQHVRVAGSILKNYDIPRTMIYLWKYLRNGYEAEAFFNTCPTDPVIISHYQKKVAFRGREASLMKETTTLTIPNDIILDTKSEMEEVDDVEVQDVEVQDVVNNVDELSEMTSNISVENGNGAVDYNYDTGEVNVVSDNTTEVIVHEVHEDTPDTVIVTSDLGNSNHNDSDENPTD
;
A
#
# COMPACT_ATOMS: atom_id res chain seq x y z
N MET A 1 39.80 26.57 -9.26
CA MET A 1 38.34 26.79 -9.33
C MET A 1 37.70 25.42 -9.39
N SER A 2 37.33 24.88 -8.23
CA SER A 2 36.44 23.72 -8.17
C SER A 2 35.08 24.17 -8.70
N LEU A 3 34.67 23.64 -9.84
CA LEU A 3 33.27 23.74 -10.26
C LEU A 3 32.46 23.02 -9.18
N GLU A 4 31.79 23.76 -8.31
CA GLU A 4 30.65 23.22 -7.58
C GLU A 4 29.64 22.77 -8.63
N THR A 5 29.68 21.50 -9.01
CA THR A 5 28.61 20.86 -9.74
C THR A 5 27.38 21.00 -8.86
N LYS A 6 26.52 21.95 -9.21
CA LYS A 6 25.23 22.14 -8.58
C LYS A 6 24.51 20.80 -8.70
N LEU A 7 24.46 20.04 -7.61
CA LEU A 7 23.83 18.72 -7.60
C LEU A 7 22.35 18.97 -7.94
N THR A 8 21.94 18.59 -9.14
CA THR A 8 20.56 18.75 -9.58
C THR A 8 19.72 17.76 -8.81
N ILE A 9 18.69 18.25 -8.11
CA ILE A 9 17.70 17.41 -7.43
C ILE A 9 17.16 16.40 -8.45
N PRO A 10 17.19 15.08 -8.17
CA PRO A 10 16.65 14.07 -9.05
C PRO A 10 15.18 14.33 -9.39
N GLU A 11 14.79 14.06 -10.62
CA GLU A 11 13.43 14.22 -11.11
C GLU A 11 12.91 12.88 -11.62
N PHE A 12 11.67 12.53 -11.26
CA PHE A 12 10.98 11.35 -11.77
C PHE A 12 9.49 11.62 -12.04
N GLU A 13 8.89 10.79 -12.91
CA GLU A 13 7.45 10.76 -13.12
C GLU A 13 6.82 9.61 -12.35
N LEU A 14 5.74 9.88 -11.63
CA LEU A 14 4.91 8.89 -10.96
C LEU A 14 3.60 8.73 -11.72
N TRP A 15 3.43 7.59 -12.36
CA TRP A 15 2.26 7.25 -13.15
C TRP A 15 1.28 6.46 -12.27
N ILE A 16 0.04 6.95 -12.16
CA ILE A 16 -0.99 6.37 -11.29
C ILE A 16 -2.30 6.16 -12.04
N LYS A 17 -3.15 5.25 -11.53
CA LYS A 17 -4.51 5.07 -12.06
C LYS A 17 -5.31 6.36 -11.92
N ALA A 18 -6.00 6.75 -12.99
CA ALA A 18 -6.97 7.84 -12.97
C ALA A 18 -8.29 7.39 -12.33
N SER A 19 -9.07 8.36 -11.86
CA SER A 19 -10.44 8.14 -11.41
C SER A 19 -11.29 7.56 -12.54
N VAL A 20 -12.08 6.53 -12.22
CA VAL A 20 -13.04 5.95 -13.18
C VAL A 20 -14.23 6.88 -13.46
N LEU A 21 -14.43 7.91 -12.63
CA LEU A 21 -15.55 8.85 -12.74
C LEU A 21 -15.27 9.94 -13.78
N ASP A 22 -14.10 10.59 -13.71
CA ASP A 22 -13.73 11.71 -14.59
C ASP A 22 -12.58 11.40 -15.56
N LYS A 23 -11.92 10.24 -15.41
CA LYS A 23 -10.79 9.78 -16.22
C LYS A 23 -9.58 10.73 -16.23
N THR A 24 -9.48 11.65 -15.29
CA THR A 24 -8.43 12.68 -15.28
C THR A 24 -7.83 12.92 -13.89
N SER A 25 -8.64 12.90 -12.84
CA SER A 25 -8.16 13.04 -11.46
C SER A 25 -7.51 11.74 -10.98
N LYS A 26 -6.86 11.81 -9.81
CA LYS A 26 -6.25 10.65 -9.14
C LYS A 26 -7.33 9.62 -8.77
N GLY A 27 -7.08 8.36 -9.13
CA GLY A 27 -7.94 7.23 -8.79
C GLY A 27 -7.76 6.75 -7.34
N ALA A 28 -8.62 5.83 -6.92
CA ALA A 28 -8.57 5.23 -5.60
C ALA A 28 -7.81 3.90 -5.59
N CYS A 29 -6.60 3.85 -6.13
CA CYS A 29 -5.73 2.68 -5.93
C CYS A 29 -4.89 2.91 -4.66
N PRO A 30 -5.05 2.10 -3.59
CA PRO A 30 -4.28 2.30 -2.35
C PRO A 30 -2.77 2.25 -2.58
N LEU A 31 -2.30 1.35 -3.45
CA LEU A 31 -0.88 1.23 -3.78
C LEU A 31 -0.36 2.47 -4.53
N CYS A 32 -1.15 3.06 -5.42
CA CYS A 32 -0.80 4.33 -6.06
C CYS A 32 -0.71 5.46 -5.04
N GLN A 33 -1.66 5.55 -4.11
CA GLN A 33 -1.62 6.59 -3.06
C GLN A 33 -0.41 6.39 -2.13
N GLN A 34 -0.10 5.15 -1.74
CA GLN A 34 1.09 4.83 -0.94
C GLN A 34 2.36 5.41 -1.57
N TRP A 35 2.65 5.07 -2.83
CA TRP A 35 3.85 5.55 -3.49
C TRP A 35 3.80 7.05 -3.82
N TYR A 36 2.62 7.63 -3.96
CA TYR A 36 2.47 9.09 -4.06
C TYR A 36 2.82 9.77 -2.73
N MET A 37 2.41 9.22 -1.59
CA MET A 37 2.83 9.74 -0.27
C MET A 37 4.35 9.65 -0.10
N VAL A 38 4.96 8.51 -0.48
CA VAL A 38 6.43 8.34 -0.47
C VAL A 38 7.12 9.41 -1.33
N ALA A 39 6.63 9.63 -2.56
CA ALA A 39 7.16 10.68 -3.43
C ALA A 39 6.99 12.10 -2.84
N TYR A 40 5.85 12.38 -2.19
CA TYR A 40 5.59 13.65 -1.51
C TYR A 40 6.61 13.92 -0.39
N ILE A 41 6.87 12.93 0.47
CA ILE A 41 7.84 13.02 1.56
C ILE A 41 9.25 13.26 1.03
N LEU A 42 9.65 12.60 -0.06
CA LEU A 42 10.94 12.87 -0.71
C LEU A 42 11.04 14.32 -1.20
N ALA A 43 9.96 14.88 -1.75
CA ALA A 43 9.95 16.26 -2.21
C ALA A 43 10.01 17.27 -1.07
N GLU A 44 9.27 17.05 0.02
CA GLU A 44 9.33 17.90 1.22
C GLU A 44 10.74 17.91 1.84
N ASN A 45 11.40 16.75 1.85
CA ASN A 45 12.78 16.59 2.31
C ASN A 45 13.83 17.05 1.29
N LYS A 46 13.41 17.60 0.14
CA LYS A 46 14.29 18.11 -0.94
C LYS A 46 15.24 17.05 -1.51
N LEU A 47 14.86 15.77 -1.41
CA LEU A 47 15.61 14.64 -1.93
C LEU A 47 15.26 14.34 -3.40
N ALA A 48 14.06 14.73 -3.82
CA ALA A 48 13.59 14.56 -5.19
C ALA A 48 12.63 15.67 -5.60
N SER A 49 12.37 15.76 -6.89
CA SER A 49 11.20 16.42 -7.47
C SER A 49 10.46 15.41 -8.33
N PHE A 50 9.15 15.56 -8.46
CA PHE A 50 8.37 14.61 -9.24
C PHE A 50 7.15 15.24 -9.88
N LYS A 51 6.67 14.56 -10.93
CA LYS A 51 5.42 14.88 -11.61
C LYS A 51 4.49 13.69 -11.54
N VAL A 52 3.22 13.92 -11.21
CA VAL A 52 2.19 12.88 -11.25
C VAL A 52 1.48 12.88 -12.58
N ILE A 53 1.34 11.69 -13.16
CA ILE A 53 0.62 11.45 -14.41
C ILE A 53 -0.49 10.45 -14.14
N THR A 54 -1.73 10.89 -14.31
CA THR A 54 -2.91 10.04 -14.15
C THR A 54 -3.26 9.35 -15.47
N VAL A 55 -3.55 8.05 -15.40
CA VAL A 55 -3.81 7.23 -16.58
C VAL A 55 -5.15 6.50 -16.46
N PRO A 56 -6.08 6.69 -17.41
CA PRO A 56 -7.29 5.89 -17.48
C PRO A 56 -7.00 4.47 -17.96
N ASP A 57 -7.58 3.46 -17.31
CA ASP A 57 -7.43 2.04 -17.67
C ASP A 57 -7.87 1.74 -19.11
N SER A 58 -8.80 2.51 -19.67
CA SER A 58 -9.36 2.27 -21.01
C SER A 58 -8.39 2.55 -22.17
N ASN A 59 -7.32 3.33 -21.94
CA ASN A 59 -6.39 3.71 -23.00
C ASN A 59 -5.06 4.24 -22.42
N PRO A 60 -4.19 3.37 -21.89
CA PRO A 60 -2.90 3.80 -21.37
C PRO A 60 -2.03 4.42 -22.48
N PRO A 61 -1.33 5.55 -22.25
CA PRO A 61 -0.48 6.18 -23.26
C PRO A 61 0.56 5.25 -23.86
N LYS A 62 0.88 5.42 -25.15
CA LYS A 62 1.84 4.57 -25.86
C LYS A 62 3.22 4.53 -25.17
N ILE A 63 3.70 5.67 -24.69
CA ILE A 63 4.97 5.77 -23.96
C ILE A 63 5.01 4.88 -22.72
N LEU A 64 3.90 4.78 -21.98
CA LEU A 64 3.81 3.92 -20.81
C LEU A 64 3.86 2.45 -21.23
N ARG A 65 3.12 2.06 -22.27
CA ARG A 65 3.12 0.68 -22.79
C ARG A 65 4.46 0.23 -23.36
N GLU A 66 5.29 1.15 -23.84
CA GLU A 66 6.63 0.85 -24.35
C GLU A 66 7.68 0.74 -23.25
N LYS A 67 7.46 1.42 -22.11
CA LYS A 67 8.41 1.48 -21.00
C LYS A 67 8.09 0.54 -19.86
N SER A 68 6.81 0.28 -19.61
CA SER A 68 6.33 -0.65 -18.57
C SER A 68 5.96 -1.98 -19.20
N SER A 69 6.45 -3.06 -18.60
CA SER A 69 6.17 -4.45 -18.93
C SER A 69 5.02 -5.03 -18.12
N SER A 70 4.77 -4.55 -16.89
CA SER A 70 3.78 -5.15 -15.99
C SER A 70 2.34 -4.84 -16.43
N GLY A 71 2.11 -3.67 -17.03
CA GLY A 71 0.76 -3.16 -17.29
C GLY A 71 -0.02 -2.82 -16.02
N LEU A 72 0.67 -2.82 -14.86
CA LEU A 72 0.13 -2.50 -13.55
C LEU A 72 0.49 -1.07 -13.16
N PHE A 73 -0.06 -0.62 -12.03
CA PHE A 73 0.21 0.70 -11.47
C PHE A 73 0.49 0.58 -9.97
N PRO A 74 1.30 1.48 -9.40
CA PRO A 74 1.95 2.62 -10.06
C PRO A 74 3.17 2.23 -10.90
N VAL A 75 3.59 3.14 -11.77
CA VAL A 75 4.87 3.05 -12.51
C VAL A 75 5.70 4.29 -12.21
N VAL A 76 6.98 4.12 -11.94
CA VAL A 76 7.92 5.22 -11.75
C VAL A 76 8.93 5.24 -12.89
N ILE A 77 9.19 6.43 -13.44
CA ILE A 77 10.17 6.62 -14.51
C ILE A 77 11.09 7.76 -14.12
N GLY A 78 12.37 7.46 -13.91
CA GLY A 78 13.36 8.48 -13.62
C GLY A 78 13.69 9.33 -14.85
N VAL A 79 13.65 10.65 -14.69
CA VAL A 79 13.79 11.62 -15.78
C VAL A 79 15.22 12.16 -15.84
N THR A 80 15.72 12.73 -14.74
CA THR A 80 17.07 13.34 -14.69
C THR A 80 17.65 13.28 -13.28
N GLY A 81 18.97 13.42 -13.19
CA GLY A 81 19.68 13.65 -11.94
C GLY A 81 20.15 12.36 -11.26
N ALA A 82 20.80 12.54 -10.12
CA ALA A 82 21.38 11.47 -9.34
C ALA A 82 21.16 11.73 -7.84
N THR A 83 20.94 10.66 -7.09
CA THR A 83 20.78 10.68 -5.64
C THR A 83 22.03 11.26 -4.97
N GLN A 84 21.94 11.55 -3.67
CA GLN A 84 23.02 12.19 -2.92
C GLN A 84 24.35 11.40 -2.94
N ASP A 85 24.29 10.09 -3.12
CA ASP A 85 25.44 9.20 -3.26
C ASP A 85 25.88 8.97 -4.72
N GLY A 86 25.27 9.68 -5.67
CA GLY A 86 25.66 9.69 -7.08
C GLY A 86 24.99 8.61 -7.94
N ALA A 87 24.01 7.86 -7.42
CA ALA A 87 23.27 6.90 -8.23
C ALA A 87 22.30 7.62 -9.17
N SER A 88 22.48 7.43 -10.48
CA SER A 88 21.62 8.06 -11.50
C SER A 88 20.22 7.47 -11.46
N VAL A 89 19.18 8.32 -11.47
CA VAL A 89 17.79 7.88 -11.65
C VAL A 89 17.36 7.88 -13.11
N GLN A 90 18.08 8.62 -13.96
CA GLN A 90 17.68 8.83 -15.35
C GLN A 90 17.50 7.52 -16.12
N GLY A 91 16.30 7.33 -16.69
CA GLY A 91 15.97 6.18 -17.52
C GLY A 91 15.56 4.92 -16.75
N LEU A 92 15.70 4.89 -15.42
CA LEU A 92 15.18 3.79 -14.62
C LEU A 92 13.66 3.74 -14.72
N VAL A 93 13.12 2.53 -14.82
CA VAL A 93 11.70 2.24 -14.77
C VAL A 93 11.49 1.26 -13.61
N ALA A 94 10.48 1.53 -12.79
CA ALA A 94 10.04 0.63 -11.75
C ALA A 94 8.54 0.42 -11.89
N ASP A 95 8.12 -0.78 -12.25
CA ASP A 95 6.71 -1.14 -12.47
C ASP A 95 6.28 -2.44 -11.77
N GLU A 96 7.17 -3.02 -10.97
CA GLU A 96 6.93 -4.11 -10.02
C GLU A 96 7.21 -3.68 -8.57
N SER A 97 6.68 -4.41 -7.58
CA SER A 97 6.81 -4.03 -6.17
C SER A 97 8.27 -3.91 -5.71
N CYS A 98 9.10 -4.89 -6.04
CA CYS A 98 10.51 -4.91 -5.63
C CYS A 98 11.31 -3.77 -6.31
N GLU A 99 10.98 -3.44 -7.56
CA GLU A 99 11.61 -2.34 -8.29
C GLU A 99 11.21 -0.98 -7.71
N LEU A 100 9.93 -0.81 -7.33
CA LEU A 100 9.46 0.41 -6.67
C LEU A 100 10.20 0.62 -5.35
N GLU A 101 10.28 -0.43 -4.53
CA GLU A 101 11.05 -0.39 -3.27
C GLU A 101 12.52 -0.02 -3.53
N GLN A 102 13.18 -0.70 -4.46
CA GLN A 102 14.56 -0.41 -4.83
C GLN A 102 14.75 1.04 -5.29
N PHE A 103 13.89 1.53 -6.21
CA PHE A 103 13.95 2.89 -6.72
C PHE A 103 13.86 3.93 -5.59
N PHE A 104 12.89 3.78 -4.69
CA PHE A 104 12.69 4.73 -3.60
C PHE A 104 13.77 4.61 -2.49
N GLN A 105 14.31 3.42 -2.24
CA GLN A 105 15.43 3.23 -1.29
C GLN A 105 16.72 3.92 -1.74
N MET A 106 16.95 4.13 -3.04
CA MET A 106 18.13 4.85 -3.55
C MET A 106 18.28 6.26 -2.95
N PHE A 107 17.16 6.89 -2.56
CA PHE A 107 17.17 8.24 -1.98
C PHE A 107 17.66 8.29 -0.53
N LYS A 108 17.76 7.13 0.15
CA LYS A 108 18.25 7.00 1.54
C LYS A 108 17.55 7.93 2.52
N CYS A 109 16.26 8.20 2.32
CA CYS A 109 15.46 8.99 3.23
C CYS A 109 15.24 8.20 4.53
N PRO A 110 15.66 8.69 5.71
CA PRO A 110 15.51 7.95 6.97
C PRO A 110 14.06 7.58 7.29
N LEU A 111 13.10 8.46 6.98
CA LEU A 111 11.66 8.24 7.20
C LEU A 111 11.08 7.12 6.34
N LEU A 112 11.71 6.83 5.20
CA LEU A 112 11.22 5.91 4.18
C LEU A 112 12.04 4.61 4.12
N LYS A 113 12.90 4.36 5.12
CA LYS A 113 13.62 3.09 5.24
C LYS A 113 12.61 1.95 5.44
N MET A 114 12.69 0.91 4.61
CA MET A 114 11.70 -0.19 4.58
C MET A 114 12.15 -1.44 5.34
N ASP A 115 13.46 -1.62 5.53
CA ASP A 115 14.09 -2.83 6.06
C ASP A 115 14.43 -2.76 7.56
N SER A 116 13.94 -1.73 8.28
CA SER A 116 14.12 -1.65 9.73
C SER A 116 13.23 -2.67 10.45
N SER A 117 13.70 -3.17 11.60
CA SER A 117 12.95 -4.10 12.44
C SER A 117 11.60 -3.53 12.86
N GLU A 118 11.55 -2.25 13.21
CA GLU A 118 10.35 -1.54 13.65
C GLU A 118 9.31 -1.44 12.52
N GLN A 119 9.77 -1.16 11.28
CA GLN A 119 8.90 -1.13 10.09
C GLN A 119 8.28 -2.50 9.82
N ILE A 120 9.10 -3.55 9.83
CA ILE A 120 8.63 -4.92 9.58
C ILE A 120 7.60 -5.33 10.64
N VAL A 121 7.87 -5.06 11.93
CA VAL A 121 6.94 -5.35 13.02
C VAL A 121 5.63 -4.58 12.85
N ALA A 122 5.68 -3.28 12.56
CA ALA A 122 4.50 -2.46 12.39
C ALA A 122 3.66 -2.87 11.17
N LEU A 123 4.29 -3.21 10.04
CA LEU A 123 3.61 -3.70 8.83
C LEU A 123 2.87 -5.04 9.08
N ASN A 124 3.47 -5.94 9.85
CA ASN A 124 2.89 -7.25 10.15
C ASN A 124 1.56 -7.17 10.91
N ILE A 125 1.27 -6.06 11.59
CA ILE A 125 0.01 -5.86 12.32
C ILE A 125 -1.20 -5.83 11.38
N PHE A 126 -1.02 -5.35 10.15
CA PHE A 126 -2.11 -5.08 9.21
C PHE A 126 -1.83 -5.60 7.78
N LEU A 127 -0.88 -6.51 7.63
CA LEU A 127 -0.45 -7.04 6.33
C LEU A 127 -1.63 -7.54 5.47
N ASP A 128 -2.61 -8.21 6.09
CA ASP A 128 -3.79 -8.77 5.45
C ASP A 128 -5.00 -7.82 5.40
N LEU A 129 -4.85 -6.52 5.73
CA LEU A 129 -5.96 -5.57 5.83
C LEU A 129 -6.75 -5.43 4.53
N ASN A 130 -6.07 -5.31 3.38
CA ASN A 130 -6.74 -5.17 2.08
C ASN A 130 -7.56 -6.41 1.72
N THR A 131 -6.95 -7.60 1.85
CA THR A 131 -7.63 -8.88 1.59
C THR A 131 -8.80 -9.09 2.55
N THR A 132 -8.60 -8.76 3.83
CA THR A 132 -9.64 -8.82 4.87
C THR A 132 -10.78 -7.86 4.57
N PHE A 133 -10.49 -6.62 4.16
CA PHE A 133 -11.51 -5.63 3.84
C PHE A 133 -12.31 -6.01 2.58
N ASN A 134 -11.65 -6.49 1.52
CA ASN A 134 -12.35 -7.00 0.34
C ASN A 134 -13.26 -8.20 0.67
N ARG A 135 -12.77 -9.12 1.50
CA ARG A 135 -13.58 -10.24 2.01
C ARG A 135 -14.76 -9.75 2.84
N PHE A 136 -14.56 -8.78 3.73
CA PHE A 136 -15.65 -8.14 4.49
C PHE A 136 -16.70 -7.55 3.55
N LEU A 137 -16.30 -6.76 2.55
CA LEU A 137 -17.23 -6.20 1.57
C LEU A 137 -18.03 -7.27 0.81
N SER A 138 -17.45 -8.45 0.60
CA SER A 138 -18.10 -9.55 -0.12
C SER A 138 -18.98 -10.42 0.76
N THR A 139 -18.61 -10.62 2.02
CA THR A 139 -19.21 -11.63 2.92
C THR A 139 -19.98 -11.03 4.10
N ASP A 140 -19.83 -9.73 4.36
CA ASP A 140 -20.32 -9.04 5.55
C ASP A 140 -19.66 -9.51 6.87
N SER A 141 -18.64 -10.38 6.81
CA SER A 141 -17.94 -10.85 8.01
C SER A 141 -16.87 -9.86 8.45
N ASP A 142 -17.11 -9.17 9.56
CA ASP A 142 -16.25 -8.11 10.10
C ASP A 142 -15.26 -8.58 11.18
N ARG A 143 -15.36 -9.83 11.66
CA ARG A 143 -14.54 -10.36 12.77
C ARG A 143 -13.05 -10.10 12.59
N ARG A 144 -12.48 -10.52 11.46
CA ARG A 144 -11.04 -10.35 11.16
C ARG A 144 -10.68 -8.89 10.95
N LEU A 145 -11.60 -8.09 10.39
CA LEU A 145 -11.39 -6.64 10.22
C LEU A 145 -11.28 -5.97 11.60
N ASN A 146 -12.19 -6.28 12.51
CA ASN A 146 -12.19 -5.77 13.89
C ASN A 146 -10.98 -6.25 14.70
N GLU A 147 -10.49 -7.47 14.47
CA GLU A 147 -9.23 -7.95 15.05
C GLU A 147 -8.05 -7.07 14.61
N ILE A 148 -7.92 -6.78 13.30
CA ILE A 148 -6.85 -5.90 12.78
C ILE A 148 -6.97 -4.48 13.37
N MET A 149 -8.18 -3.90 13.39
CA MET A 149 -8.39 -2.57 13.99
C MET A 149 -8.03 -2.53 15.48
N SER A 150 -8.34 -3.61 16.21
CA SER A 150 -7.99 -3.74 17.62
C SER A 150 -6.47 -3.84 17.82
N ASN A 151 -5.78 -4.64 16.99
CA ASN A 151 -4.33 -4.77 17.06
C ASN A 151 -3.63 -3.43 16.74
N LEU A 152 -4.10 -2.71 15.71
CA LEU A 152 -3.62 -1.37 15.39
C LEU A 152 -3.80 -0.41 16.56
N ASN A 153 -5.01 -0.37 17.15
CA ASN A 153 -5.29 0.48 18.30
C ASN A 153 -4.39 0.15 19.50
N ASN A 154 -4.17 -1.13 19.79
CA ASN A 154 -3.33 -1.55 20.90
C ASN A 154 -1.86 -1.20 20.68
N HIS A 155 -1.35 -1.40 19.46
CA HIS A 155 0.02 -0.98 19.11
C HIS A 155 0.20 0.53 19.27
N LEU A 156 -0.73 1.34 18.77
CA LEU A 156 -0.68 2.79 18.92
C LEU A 156 -0.79 3.22 20.40
N LYS A 157 -1.56 2.48 21.20
CA LYS A 157 -1.67 2.70 22.64
C LYS A 157 -0.36 2.39 23.38
N GLU A 158 0.28 1.28 23.04
CA GLU A 158 1.49 0.80 23.73
C GLU A 158 2.72 1.67 23.42
N ASN A 159 2.81 2.22 22.20
CA ASN A 159 3.92 3.08 21.81
C ASN A 159 3.71 4.55 22.17
N GLU A 160 2.46 5.00 22.33
CA GLU A 160 2.10 6.41 22.63
C GLU A 160 2.66 7.44 21.63
N THR A 161 2.83 7.03 20.37
CA THR A 161 3.40 7.85 19.29
C THR A 161 2.33 8.47 18.38
N LYS A 162 2.68 9.56 17.69
CA LYS A 162 1.78 10.21 16.71
C LYS A 162 1.41 9.29 15.54
N PHE A 163 2.38 8.52 15.05
CA PHE A 163 2.27 7.57 13.94
C PHE A 163 2.68 6.15 14.36
N MET A 164 2.77 5.20 13.42
CA MET A 164 2.94 3.77 13.76
C MET A 164 4.26 3.42 14.46
N ILE A 165 5.33 4.19 14.22
CA ILE A 165 6.67 3.89 14.77
C ILE A 165 7.20 5.05 15.64
N GLY A 166 6.72 6.27 15.42
CA GLY A 166 7.24 7.47 16.05
C GLY A 166 6.37 8.68 15.74
N ASP A 167 6.91 9.88 15.98
CA ASP A 167 6.15 11.12 15.80
C ASP A 167 6.22 11.69 14.38
N GLU A 168 7.10 11.15 13.55
CA GLU A 168 7.26 11.48 12.13
C GLU A 168 6.54 10.45 11.26
N LEU A 169 6.00 10.91 10.12
CA LEU A 169 5.30 10.03 9.18
C LEU A 169 6.33 9.19 8.39
N THR A 170 6.18 7.87 8.42
CA THR A 170 7.13 6.92 7.85
C THR A 170 6.53 6.08 6.71
N TYR A 171 7.34 5.20 6.12
CA TYR A 171 6.86 4.26 5.09
C TYR A 171 5.63 3.44 5.53
N VAL A 172 5.62 2.82 6.72
CA VAL A 172 4.46 2.05 7.19
C VAL A 172 3.17 2.87 7.23
N ASP A 173 3.27 4.18 7.50
CA ASP A 173 2.11 5.08 7.51
C ASP A 173 1.59 5.37 6.10
N CYS A 174 2.51 5.51 5.13
CA CYS A 174 2.18 5.62 3.71
C CYS A 174 1.42 4.38 3.21
N VAL A 175 1.69 3.21 3.82
CA VAL A 175 1.03 1.96 3.51
C VAL A 175 -0.34 1.87 4.20
N LEU A 176 -0.42 2.23 5.49
CA LEU A 176 -1.61 2.05 6.33
C LEU A 176 -2.71 3.08 6.05
N LEU A 177 -2.37 4.38 6.00
CA LEU A 177 -3.34 5.47 5.92
C LEU A 177 -4.29 5.37 4.71
N PRO A 178 -3.81 5.10 3.47
CA PRO A 178 -4.70 4.89 2.33
C PRO A 178 -5.71 3.75 2.57
N ARG A 179 -5.26 2.67 3.20
CA ARG A 179 -6.09 1.47 3.45
C ARG A 179 -7.15 1.74 4.51
N LEU A 180 -6.79 2.42 5.60
CA LEU A 180 -7.77 2.83 6.61
C LEU A 180 -8.81 3.80 6.04
N GLN A 181 -8.39 4.73 5.17
CA GLN A 181 -9.33 5.64 4.51
C GLN A 181 -10.36 4.90 3.66
N HIS A 182 -9.92 3.86 2.95
CA HIS A 182 -10.81 2.99 2.20
C HIS A 182 -11.78 2.24 3.11
N VAL A 183 -11.30 1.71 4.25
CA VAL A 183 -12.16 1.08 5.25
C VAL A 183 -13.23 2.04 5.75
N ARG A 184 -12.87 3.28 6.09
CA ARG A 184 -13.81 4.28 6.57
C ARG A 184 -14.87 4.62 5.53
N VAL A 185 -14.45 5.00 4.33
CA VAL A 185 -15.35 5.53 3.31
C VAL A 185 -16.20 4.42 2.68
N ALA A 186 -15.56 3.38 2.14
CA ALA A 186 -16.28 2.32 1.46
C ALA A 186 -17.01 1.41 2.46
N GLY A 187 -16.43 1.15 3.65
CA GLY A 187 -17.09 0.35 4.68
C GLY A 187 -18.37 1.01 5.19
N SER A 188 -18.33 2.33 5.44
CA SER A 188 -19.51 3.08 5.88
C SER A 188 -20.60 3.09 4.81
N ILE A 189 -20.28 3.44 3.58
CA ILE A 189 -21.30 3.61 2.53
C ILE A 189 -21.84 2.27 2.03
N LEU A 190 -20.99 1.26 1.82
CA LEU A 190 -21.40 0.01 1.20
C LEU A 190 -21.96 -0.99 2.21
N LYS A 191 -21.48 -0.96 3.45
CA LYS A 191 -21.77 -1.98 4.48
C LYS A 191 -22.17 -1.41 5.85
N ASN A 192 -22.35 -0.10 5.98
CA ASN A 192 -22.66 0.56 7.25
C ASN A 192 -21.67 0.21 8.38
N TYR A 193 -20.41 0.00 8.01
CA TYR A 193 -19.31 -0.25 8.95
C TYR A 193 -18.66 1.06 9.37
N ASP A 194 -18.37 1.20 10.65
CA ASP A 194 -17.53 2.29 11.18
C ASP A 194 -16.50 1.70 12.15
N ILE A 195 -15.35 2.35 12.27
CA ILE A 195 -14.34 1.96 13.26
C ILE A 195 -14.95 2.21 14.65
N PRO A 196 -14.96 1.23 15.57
CA PRO A 196 -15.51 1.41 16.90
C PRO A 196 -14.97 2.67 17.60
N ARG A 197 -15.86 3.45 18.22
CA ARG A 197 -15.49 4.69 18.94
C ARG A 197 -14.51 4.43 20.10
N THR A 198 -14.55 3.23 20.67
CA THR A 198 -13.64 2.82 21.73
C THR A 198 -12.18 2.69 21.29
N MET A 199 -11.89 2.67 19.99
CA MET A 199 -10.53 2.61 19.44
C MET A 199 -9.89 4.02 19.39
N ILE A 200 -9.78 4.65 20.56
CA ILE A 200 -9.37 6.06 20.71
C ILE A 200 -8.01 6.34 20.05
N TYR A 201 -7.02 5.45 20.22
CA TYR A 201 -5.67 5.64 19.69
C TYR A 201 -5.63 5.52 18.17
N LEU A 202 -6.43 4.62 17.59
CA LEU A 202 -6.61 4.55 16.14
C LEU A 202 -7.30 5.80 15.58
N TRP A 203 -8.26 6.37 16.30
CA TRP A 203 -8.88 7.64 15.93
C TRP A 203 -7.90 8.83 16.04
N LYS A 204 -7.06 8.87 17.08
CA LYS A 204 -5.96 9.86 17.20
C LYS A 204 -4.98 9.73 16.03
N TYR A 205 -4.60 8.51 15.65
CA TYR A 205 -3.76 8.24 14.48
C TYR A 205 -4.38 8.76 13.18
N LEU A 206 -5.67 8.48 12.94
CA LEU A 206 -6.38 9.00 11.76
C LEU A 206 -6.41 10.52 11.73
N ARG A 207 -6.62 11.17 12.89
CA ARG A 207 -6.55 12.63 13.01
C ARG A 207 -5.18 13.16 12.56
N ASN A 208 -4.11 12.58 13.09
CA ASN A 208 -2.75 12.94 12.74
C ASN A 208 -2.47 12.74 11.24
N GLY A 209 -2.98 11.65 10.65
CA GLY A 209 -2.92 11.39 9.22
C GLY A 209 -3.67 12.44 8.38
N TYR A 210 -4.81 12.93 8.83
CA TYR A 210 -5.57 13.96 8.12
C TYR A 210 -4.93 15.35 8.18
N GLU A 211 -4.12 15.60 9.20
CA GLU A 211 -3.30 16.81 9.34
C GLU A 211 -1.97 16.70 8.56
N ALA A 212 -1.56 15.49 8.13
CA ALA A 212 -0.34 15.29 7.36
C ALA A 212 -0.53 15.63 5.88
N GLU A 213 0.27 16.56 5.36
CA GLU A 213 0.16 17.06 3.98
C GLU A 213 0.32 15.96 2.92
N ALA A 214 1.23 15.00 3.16
CA ALA A 214 1.45 13.87 2.26
C ALA A 214 0.16 13.05 2.06
N PHE A 215 -0.60 12.79 3.13
CA PHE A 215 -1.86 12.08 3.01
C PHE A 215 -2.96 12.98 2.43
N PHE A 216 -3.10 14.20 2.96
CA PHE A 216 -4.14 15.15 2.56
C PHE A 216 -4.14 15.41 1.04
N ASN A 217 -2.96 15.68 0.47
CA ASN A 217 -2.84 16.02 -0.95
C ASN A 217 -2.99 14.81 -1.89
N THR A 218 -2.72 13.60 -1.40
CA THR A 218 -2.76 12.37 -2.19
C THR A 218 -4.09 11.62 -2.06
N CYS A 219 -4.90 11.92 -1.05
CA CYS A 219 -6.17 11.24 -0.80
C CYS A 219 -7.20 11.49 -1.92
N PRO A 220 -7.76 10.44 -2.56
CA PRO A 220 -8.86 10.57 -3.50
C PRO A 220 -10.14 11.02 -2.76
N THR A 221 -11.11 11.52 -3.53
CA THR A 221 -12.42 11.91 -2.99
C THR A 221 -13.28 10.69 -2.67
N ASP A 222 -14.24 10.84 -1.77
CA ASP A 222 -15.09 9.73 -1.31
C ASP A 222 -15.81 9.03 -2.46
N PRO A 223 -16.42 9.73 -3.44
CA PRO A 223 -17.05 9.07 -4.59
C PRO A 223 -16.07 8.21 -5.39
N VAL A 224 -14.81 8.64 -5.53
CA VAL A 224 -13.79 7.88 -6.25
C VAL A 224 -13.44 6.59 -5.50
N ILE A 225 -13.29 6.65 -4.17
CA ILE A 225 -13.09 5.45 -3.32
C ILE A 225 -14.30 4.50 -3.43
N ILE A 226 -15.52 5.01 -3.31
CA ILE A 226 -16.73 4.19 -3.37
C ILE A 226 -16.83 3.50 -4.73
N SER A 227 -16.58 4.22 -5.81
CA SER A 227 -16.63 3.68 -7.17
C SER A 227 -15.64 2.53 -7.42
N HIS A 228 -14.51 2.51 -6.71
CA HIS A 228 -13.51 1.44 -6.78
C HIS A 228 -14.07 0.08 -6.33
N TYR A 229 -15.00 0.07 -5.38
CA TYR A 229 -15.59 -1.14 -4.80
C TYR A 229 -17.03 -1.41 -5.26
N GLN A 230 -17.79 -0.37 -5.64
CA GLN A 230 -19.23 -0.47 -5.87
C GLN A 230 -19.62 -1.55 -6.88
N LYS A 231 -18.82 -1.77 -7.94
CA LYS A 231 -19.09 -2.83 -8.94
C LYS A 231 -18.77 -4.24 -8.45
N LYS A 232 -18.00 -4.38 -7.37
CA LYS A 232 -17.55 -5.65 -6.79
C LYS A 232 -18.46 -6.15 -5.67
N VAL A 233 -19.43 -5.33 -5.26
CA VAL A 233 -20.28 -5.58 -4.09
C VAL A 233 -21.75 -5.49 -4.49
N ALA A 234 -22.59 -6.40 -3.99
CA ALA A 234 -24.03 -6.31 -4.15
C ALA A 234 -24.60 -5.15 -3.30
N PHE A 235 -24.60 -3.93 -3.84
CA PHE A 235 -25.07 -2.72 -3.17
C PHE A 235 -26.22 -2.07 -3.94
N ARG A 236 -27.28 -1.65 -3.22
CA ARG A 236 -28.48 -0.97 -3.78
C ARG A 236 -28.64 0.44 -3.20
N GLY A 237 -27.57 1.23 -3.23
CA GLY A 237 -27.62 2.65 -2.85
C GLY A 237 -27.41 3.57 -4.05
N ARG A 238 -27.10 4.85 -3.77
CA ARG A 238 -26.81 5.83 -4.82
C ARG A 238 -25.51 5.46 -5.54
N GLU A 239 -25.51 5.63 -6.87
CA GLU A 239 -24.30 5.53 -7.69
C GLU A 239 -23.26 6.57 -7.26
N ALA A 240 -22.00 6.16 -7.14
CA ALA A 240 -20.91 7.06 -6.77
C ALA A 240 -20.81 8.29 -7.71
N SER A 241 -21.10 8.11 -9.00
CA SER A 241 -21.12 9.19 -9.99
C SER A 241 -22.16 10.28 -9.73
N LEU A 242 -23.13 10.02 -8.84
CA LEU A 242 -24.19 10.96 -8.46
C LEU A 242 -23.95 11.58 -7.07
N MET A 243 -22.84 11.22 -6.40
CA MET A 243 -22.50 11.76 -5.09
C MET A 243 -21.80 13.12 -5.22
N LYS A 244 -21.95 13.96 -4.19
CA LYS A 244 -21.20 15.21 -4.11
C LYS A 244 -19.72 14.88 -3.92
N GLU A 245 -18.86 15.64 -4.58
CA GLU A 245 -17.42 15.54 -4.40
C GLU A 245 -17.02 16.05 -3.00
N THR A 246 -16.70 15.11 -2.12
CA THR A 246 -16.28 15.34 -0.73
C THR A 246 -15.09 14.45 -0.40
N THR A 247 -14.35 14.79 0.65
CA THR A 247 -13.30 13.93 1.23
C THR A 247 -13.54 13.84 2.72
N THR A 248 -13.79 12.62 3.21
CA THR A 248 -14.07 12.36 4.63
C THR A 248 -12.77 12.39 5.42
N LEU A 249 -12.46 13.55 5.99
CA LEU A 249 -11.28 13.78 6.85
C LEU A 249 -11.67 14.18 8.28
N THR A 250 -12.89 13.85 8.68
CA THR A 250 -13.44 14.20 10.00
C THR A 250 -13.27 13.07 10.99
N ILE A 251 -13.04 13.44 12.25
CA ILE A 251 -13.00 12.54 13.41
C ILE A 251 -14.31 12.72 14.20
N PRO A 252 -14.82 11.68 14.87
CA PRO A 252 -16.01 11.80 15.72
C PRO A 252 -15.80 12.81 16.86
N ASN A 253 -16.81 13.64 17.12
CA ASN A 253 -16.71 14.76 18.06
C ASN A 253 -16.41 14.32 19.50
N ASP A 254 -16.96 13.18 19.92
CA ASP A 254 -16.71 12.56 21.22
C ASP A 254 -15.21 12.29 21.44
N ILE A 255 -14.50 11.78 20.43
CA ILE A 255 -13.07 11.52 20.51
C ILE A 255 -12.24 12.82 20.55
N ILE A 256 -12.71 13.87 19.87
CA ILE A 256 -12.04 15.18 19.89
C ILE A 256 -12.08 15.78 21.30
N LEU A 257 -13.20 15.62 22.02
CA LEU A 257 -13.36 16.12 23.37
C LEU A 257 -12.45 15.38 24.36
N ASP A 258 -12.40 14.04 24.29
CA ASP A 258 -11.52 13.23 25.15
C ASP A 258 -10.04 13.62 24.99
N THR A 259 -9.61 13.91 23.76
CA THR A 259 -8.23 14.34 23.49
C THR A 259 -7.94 15.74 24.06
N LYS A 260 -8.93 16.65 24.05
CA LYS A 260 -8.76 18.00 24.62
C LYS A 260 -8.69 17.96 26.15
N SER A 261 -9.50 17.12 26.80
CA SER A 261 -9.41 16.95 28.25
C SER A 261 -8.07 16.38 28.70
N GLU A 262 -7.50 15.43 27.94
CA GLU A 262 -6.14 14.94 28.24
C GLU A 262 -5.07 16.04 28.11
N MET A 263 -5.17 16.91 27.10
CA MET A 263 -4.22 18.02 26.94
C MET A 263 -4.37 19.08 28.04
N GLU A 264 -5.60 19.38 28.48
CA GLU A 264 -5.87 20.32 29.57
C GLU A 264 -5.42 19.78 30.94
N GLU A 265 -5.50 18.46 31.17
CA GLU A 265 -5.00 17.83 32.41
C GLU A 265 -3.46 17.82 32.52
N VAL A 266 -2.74 17.84 31.40
CA VAL A 266 -1.26 17.91 31.39
C VAL A 266 -0.75 19.32 31.68
N ASP A 267 -1.48 20.36 31.25
CA ASP A 267 -1.12 21.77 31.48
C ASP A 267 -1.37 22.23 32.94
N ASP A 268 -2.22 21.53 33.71
CA ASP A 268 -2.54 21.82 35.12
C ASP A 268 -1.57 21.16 36.13
N VAL A 269 -0.52 20.46 35.67
CA VAL A 269 0.56 19.99 36.55
C VAL A 269 1.54 21.14 36.82
N GLU A 270 1.31 21.89 37.91
CA GLU A 270 2.31 22.79 38.47
C GLU A 270 3.64 22.06 38.65
N VAL A 271 4.69 22.59 38.01
CA VAL A 271 6.08 22.15 38.19
C VAL A 271 6.44 22.34 39.67
N GLN A 272 6.36 21.25 40.45
CA GLN A 272 7.04 21.17 41.73
C GLN A 272 8.50 20.81 41.44
N ASP A 273 9.39 21.76 41.73
CA ASP A 273 10.83 21.54 41.77
C ASP A 273 11.13 20.35 42.71
N VAL A 274 11.42 19.18 42.12
CA VAL A 274 11.95 18.03 42.85
C VAL A 274 13.43 17.96 42.53
N GLU A 275 14.24 18.17 43.56
CA GLU A 275 15.69 18.15 43.53
C GLU A 275 16.23 16.83 42.93
N VAL A 276 17.17 16.98 42.00
CA VAL A 276 17.93 15.90 41.37
C VAL A 276 18.90 15.31 42.41
N GLN A 277 18.57 14.15 42.96
CA GLN A 277 19.53 13.23 43.56
C GLN A 277 18.97 11.79 43.58
N ASP A 278 19.77 10.87 43.04
CA ASP A 278 19.70 9.41 43.17
C ASP A 278 18.66 8.60 42.36
N VAL A 279 18.96 8.35 41.07
CA VAL A 279 18.89 7.00 40.46
C VAL A 279 20.00 6.84 39.41
N VAL A 280 21.26 6.91 39.85
CA VAL A 280 22.37 6.23 39.15
C VAL A 280 22.45 4.86 39.80
N ASN A 281 21.90 3.85 39.12
CA ASN A 281 22.18 2.40 39.22
C ASN A 281 20.93 1.60 38.79
N ASN A 282 20.78 1.35 37.49
CA ASN A 282 20.10 0.17 36.95
C ASN A 282 20.28 0.08 35.42
N VAL A 283 21.53 0.13 34.94
CA VAL A 283 21.86 -0.04 33.51
C VAL A 283 22.50 -1.40 33.21
N ASP A 284 22.72 -2.27 34.20
CA ASP A 284 23.49 -3.52 33.99
C ASP A 284 22.71 -4.84 34.23
N GLU A 285 21.38 -4.84 34.24
CA GLU A 285 20.60 -6.08 34.51
C GLU A 285 19.53 -6.44 33.46
N LEU A 286 19.74 -6.06 32.19
CA LEU A 286 18.92 -6.55 31.06
C LEU A 286 19.75 -7.13 29.89
N SER A 287 21.08 -7.23 30.03
CA SER A 287 21.98 -7.76 28.99
C SER A 287 22.37 -9.24 29.12
N GLU A 288 21.74 -10.02 29.99
CA GLU A 288 22.12 -11.45 30.21
C GLU A 288 20.95 -12.46 30.15
N MET A 289 19.87 -12.19 29.41
CA MET A 289 18.83 -13.20 29.17
C MET A 289 18.31 -13.26 27.73
N THR A 290 19.19 -13.38 26.73
CA THR A 290 18.90 -14.13 25.49
C THR A 290 20.22 -14.55 24.81
N SER A 291 20.93 -15.48 25.43
CA SER A 291 21.85 -16.36 24.69
C SER A 291 21.27 -17.77 24.73
N ASN A 292 21.29 -18.45 23.58
CA ASN A 292 20.78 -19.80 23.29
C ASN A 292 19.40 -19.90 22.66
N ILE A 293 19.24 -19.39 21.44
CA ILE A 293 18.47 -20.09 20.40
C ILE A 293 19.26 -20.04 19.10
N SER A 294 19.86 -21.17 18.75
CA SER A 294 20.36 -21.46 17.40
C SER A 294 19.17 -21.98 16.59
N VAL A 295 18.82 -21.32 15.49
CA VAL A 295 17.94 -21.90 14.47
C VAL A 295 18.66 -21.80 13.13
N GLU A 296 18.82 -22.98 12.51
CA GLU A 296 19.50 -23.20 11.25
C GLU A 296 18.76 -22.60 10.05
N ASN A 297 19.55 -22.26 9.03
CA ASN A 297 19.16 -21.64 7.77
C ASN A 297 18.04 -22.37 7.02
N GLY A 298 17.10 -21.57 6.50
CA GLY A 298 16.24 -21.92 5.37
C GLY A 298 15.89 -20.66 4.60
N ASN A 299 16.68 -20.35 3.56
CA ASN A 299 16.36 -19.28 2.60
C ASN A 299 15.18 -19.74 1.73
N GLY A 300 14.00 -19.17 1.96
CA GLY A 300 12.90 -19.18 1.00
C GLY A 300 12.46 -17.73 0.77
N ALA A 301 12.55 -17.26 -0.48
CA ALA A 301 11.97 -15.97 -0.84
C ALA A 301 10.44 -16.10 -0.87
N VAL A 302 9.76 -15.23 -0.14
CA VAL A 302 8.29 -15.14 -0.13
C VAL A 302 7.91 -14.08 -1.16
N ASP A 303 7.24 -14.48 -2.24
CA ASP A 303 6.74 -13.56 -3.25
C ASP A 303 5.24 -13.28 -2.98
N TYR A 304 4.90 -12.00 -2.85
CA TYR A 304 3.58 -11.54 -2.42
C TYR A 304 2.85 -10.86 -3.58
N ASN A 305 1.75 -11.44 -4.02
CA ASN A 305 0.94 -10.85 -5.07
C ASN A 305 -0.02 -9.81 -4.48
N TYR A 306 0.31 -8.53 -4.65
CA TYR A 306 -0.44 -7.40 -4.11
C TYR A 306 -1.85 -7.20 -4.73
N ASP A 307 -2.12 -7.82 -5.88
CA ASP A 307 -3.42 -7.74 -6.54
C ASP A 307 -4.40 -8.84 -6.10
N THR A 308 -3.90 -10.01 -5.68
CA THR A 308 -4.73 -11.18 -5.29
C THR A 308 -4.66 -11.52 -3.80
N GLY A 309 -3.61 -11.09 -3.09
CA GLY A 309 -3.36 -11.48 -1.70
C GLY A 309 -2.89 -12.92 -1.53
N GLU A 310 -2.41 -13.57 -2.59
CA GLU A 310 -1.85 -14.92 -2.55
C GLU A 310 -0.37 -14.92 -2.15
N VAL A 311 0.00 -15.89 -1.31
CA VAL A 311 1.39 -16.13 -0.87
C VAL A 311 1.94 -17.32 -1.65
N ASN A 312 2.94 -17.09 -2.50
CA ASN A 312 3.65 -18.17 -3.17
C ASN A 312 4.94 -18.48 -2.41
N VAL A 313 5.03 -19.69 -1.86
CA VAL A 313 6.27 -20.20 -1.27
C VAL A 313 7.07 -20.85 -2.39
N VAL A 314 8.11 -20.18 -2.86
CA VAL A 314 9.08 -20.80 -3.78
C VAL A 314 10.05 -21.60 -2.93
N SER A 315 9.80 -22.91 -2.79
CA SER A 315 10.78 -23.83 -2.22
C SER A 315 11.68 -24.37 -3.34
N ASP A 316 12.92 -23.91 -3.39
CA ASP A 316 13.99 -24.65 -4.03
C ASP A 316 14.24 -25.91 -3.20
N ASN A 317 13.66 -27.03 -3.63
CA ASN A 317 14.26 -28.37 -3.50
C ASN A 317 13.44 -29.38 -4.30
N THR A 318 14.09 -29.95 -5.31
CA THR A 318 13.68 -31.15 -6.03
C THR A 318 13.35 -32.28 -5.06
N THR A 319 12.12 -32.79 -5.09
CA THR A 319 11.84 -34.18 -4.72
C THR A 319 10.67 -34.67 -5.56
N GLU A 320 10.93 -35.72 -6.34
CA GLU A 320 9.97 -36.45 -7.15
C GLU A 320 8.77 -36.88 -6.30
N VAL A 321 7.55 -36.60 -6.78
CA VAL A 321 6.35 -37.31 -6.35
C VAL A 321 5.91 -38.19 -7.51
N ILE A 322 6.17 -39.48 -7.36
CA ILE A 322 5.62 -40.54 -8.21
C ILE A 322 4.11 -40.59 -7.94
N VAL A 323 3.30 -40.20 -8.93
CA VAL A 323 1.86 -40.42 -8.91
C VAL A 323 1.58 -41.74 -9.61
N HIS A 324 1.07 -42.72 -8.86
CA HIS A 324 0.49 -43.93 -9.44
C HIS A 324 -0.81 -43.57 -10.17
N GLU A 325 -0.86 -43.88 -11.47
CA GLU A 325 -2.06 -43.87 -12.31
C GLU A 325 -3.18 -44.71 -11.71
N VAL A 326 -4.40 -44.17 -11.71
CA VAL A 326 -5.63 -44.97 -11.79
C VAL A 326 -6.54 -44.34 -12.85
N HIS A 327 -6.98 -45.21 -13.75
CA HIS A 327 -7.65 -45.01 -15.03
C HIS A 327 -9.01 -44.28 -14.99
N GLU A 328 -9.31 -43.76 -16.19
CA GLU A 328 -10.55 -43.22 -16.76
C GLU A 328 -11.83 -44.03 -16.47
N ASP A 329 -12.97 -43.33 -16.40
CA ASP A 329 -14.14 -43.63 -17.26
C ASP A 329 -15.20 -42.48 -17.22
N THR A 330 -15.52 -41.95 -18.40
CA THR A 330 -16.64 -41.03 -18.78
C THR A 330 -17.99 -41.79 -18.88
N PRO A 331 -19.17 -41.27 -19.34
CA PRO A 331 -19.57 -39.99 -20.01
C PRO A 331 -20.89 -39.38 -19.44
N ASP A 332 -21.51 -38.26 -19.84
CA ASP A 332 -21.93 -37.65 -21.12
C ASP A 332 -22.10 -36.13 -20.86
N THR A 333 -21.92 -35.17 -21.79
CA THR A 333 -22.96 -34.76 -22.76
C THR A 333 -22.42 -33.64 -23.68
N VAL A 334 -22.38 -33.92 -24.98
CA VAL A 334 -22.63 -33.09 -26.17
C VAL A 334 -22.39 -31.56 -26.11
N ILE A 335 -21.37 -31.09 -26.85
CA ILE A 335 -21.38 -29.76 -27.49
C ILE A 335 -21.30 -29.94 -29.01
N VAL A 336 -22.33 -29.46 -29.70
CA VAL A 336 -22.41 -29.33 -31.16
C VAL A 336 -21.60 -28.10 -31.58
N THR A 337 -20.76 -28.31 -32.59
CA THR A 337 -19.89 -27.32 -33.24
C THR A 337 -20.68 -26.36 -34.14
N SER A 338 -20.18 -25.15 -34.33
CA SER A 338 -20.17 -24.51 -35.65
C SER A 338 -19.06 -23.47 -35.74
N ASP A 339 -18.40 -23.53 -36.89
CA ASP A 339 -17.12 -22.94 -37.24
C ASP A 339 -17.12 -21.41 -37.32
N LEU A 340 -15.93 -20.83 -37.30
CA LEU A 340 -15.38 -20.14 -38.48
C LEU A 340 -13.94 -19.70 -38.22
N GLY A 341 -13.04 -20.12 -39.11
CA GLY A 341 -12.07 -19.17 -39.66
C GLY A 341 -10.62 -19.62 -39.69
N ASN A 342 -10.21 -20.06 -40.89
CA ASN A 342 -8.87 -19.93 -41.47
C ASN A 342 -7.73 -20.68 -40.78
N SER A 343 -6.74 -21.20 -41.48
CA SER A 343 -6.39 -21.28 -42.90
C SER A 343 -5.12 -22.11 -42.86
N ASN A 344 -4.82 -22.91 -43.87
CA ASN A 344 -3.46 -22.90 -44.37
C ASN A 344 -3.40 -23.46 -45.79
N HIS A 345 -2.83 -22.62 -46.64
CA HIS A 345 -2.20 -22.95 -47.90
C HIS A 345 -1.40 -24.26 -47.80
N ASN A 346 -1.45 -25.04 -48.89
CA ASN A 346 -0.23 -25.48 -49.54
C ASN A 346 -0.49 -25.72 -51.03
N ASP A 347 0.34 -25.08 -51.83
CA ASP A 347 0.50 -25.28 -53.26
C ASP A 347 1.00 -26.69 -53.57
N SER A 348 0.42 -27.34 -54.59
CA SER A 348 1.15 -28.06 -55.64
C SER A 348 0.14 -28.63 -56.65
N ASP A 349 -0.02 -27.92 -57.77
CA ASP A 349 -0.57 -28.47 -59.00
C ASP A 349 0.49 -29.37 -59.66
N GLU A 350 0.23 -30.67 -59.70
CA GLU A 350 0.66 -31.54 -60.79
C GLU A 350 -0.58 -31.99 -61.58
N ASN A 351 -0.36 -32.09 -62.89
CA ASN A 351 -1.33 -32.02 -63.98
C ASN A 351 -1.82 -33.44 -64.38
N PRO A 352 -2.53 -33.65 -65.51
CA PRO A 352 -3.96 -33.91 -65.59
C PRO A 352 -4.31 -35.32 -66.11
N THR A 353 -5.56 -35.76 -65.96
CA THR A 353 -6.18 -36.73 -66.90
C THR A 353 -7.71 -36.72 -66.77
N ASP A 354 -8.34 -36.54 -67.94
CA ASP A 354 -9.73 -36.76 -68.37
C ASP A 354 -10.89 -35.94 -67.78
#